data_AF-A0A932XIE4-F1
#
_entry.id   AF-A0A932XIE4-F1
#
_cell.length_a   1.000
_cell.length_b   1.000
_cell.length_c   1.000
_cell.angle_alpha   90.00
_cell.angle_beta   90.00
_cell.angle_gamma   90.00
#
_symmetry.space_group_name_H-M   'P 1'
#
loop_
_entity.id
_entity.type
_entity.pdbx_description
1 polymer ?
#
loop_
_entity_poly.entity_id
_entity_poly.type
_entity_poly.pdbx_seq_one_letter_code
_entity_poly.pdbx_strand_id
1 'polypeptide(L)'
;MGLEQLAAAPAWAIQALTEAVSATAARSSEIPSDLKSGPPVRLDDAALELWTGQRLLRKDDGEIDRSRTLYVLGCELARAGASEGTITEALAERDHALGLEKYHGRKDRDLWYYEIAQKAVAAQSDPAAPKSDKPPSSTPSSPVKKGERPWPEPPGDAAFYGLAGRMVEAACPHTEADRVALLTTFLAAFGCAVGASPHAKVGATRHTPRIFATLVGRTAKARKGDSIQAVRVIFEQAFLDWPARSQSGLSSGEGLIFAVRDPIEKLMPVKEKGEPTRYEMTLVDPGVEDKRLFVGESEFARVLKVISRQGNTLSPVLREAWDTGNLRVMTRKDPLCATNAHIVLLGHITVEELRKELLEVEVANGFGNRILWVAVQRSQFLPEPEPFEGEHVQALVNELSETVDDASAIGLMWARRGSPRALALDLWGSRLRPRWAGGGAARESGGERLASQPPLRAA
;
A
#
# COMPACT_ATOMS: atom_id res chain seq x y z
N MET A 1 -39.01 26.39 -12.52
CA MET A 1 -39.78 26.52 -11.26
C MET A 1 -38.83 26.24 -10.12
N GLY A 2 -38.62 27.20 -9.21
CA GLY A 2 -37.57 27.18 -8.19
C GLY A 2 -37.81 26.18 -7.06
N LEU A 3 -36.72 25.80 -6.39
CA LEU A 3 -36.65 24.90 -5.23
C LEU A 3 -37.31 25.45 -3.94
N GLU A 4 -38.04 26.56 -4.00
CA GLU A 4 -38.62 27.26 -2.85
C GLU A 4 -40.10 26.92 -2.56
N GLN A 5 -40.65 25.84 -3.11
CA GLN A 5 -42.04 25.42 -2.85
C GLN A 5 -42.19 23.93 -2.52
N LEU A 6 -41.30 23.38 -1.71
CA LEU A 6 -41.63 22.14 -0.99
C LEU A 6 -42.38 22.52 0.29
N ALA A 7 -43.67 22.24 0.33
CA ALA A 7 -44.50 22.44 1.51
C ALA A 7 -43.88 21.70 2.71
N ALA A 8 -43.81 22.38 3.86
CA ALA A 8 -43.30 21.80 5.09
C ALA A 8 -44.04 20.48 5.40
N ALA A 9 -43.29 19.45 5.79
CA ALA A 9 -43.86 18.15 6.09
C ALA A 9 -44.94 18.31 7.18
N PRO A 10 -46.16 17.77 6.95
CA PRO A 10 -47.26 17.95 7.88
C PRO A 10 -46.94 17.29 9.23
N ALA A 11 -47.37 17.92 10.32
CA ALA A 11 -47.00 17.55 11.68
C ALA A 11 -47.23 16.06 12.01
N TRP A 12 -48.27 15.46 11.45
CA TRP A 12 -48.57 14.03 11.63
C TRP A 12 -47.49 13.11 11.06
N ALA A 13 -46.82 13.49 9.97
CA ALA A 13 -45.77 12.70 9.34
C ALA A 13 -44.44 12.78 10.12
N ILE A 14 -44.13 13.97 10.66
CA ILE A 14 -43.00 14.16 11.57
C ILE A 14 -43.25 13.38 12.86
N GLN A 15 -44.48 13.41 13.38
CA GLN A 15 -44.86 12.67 14.58
C GLN A 15 -44.80 11.16 14.35
N ALA A 16 -45.30 10.64 13.23
CA ALA A 16 -45.20 9.21 12.89
C ALA A 16 -43.74 8.74 12.73
N LEU A 17 -42.86 9.56 12.16
CA LEU A 17 -41.42 9.26 12.08
C LEU A 17 -40.76 9.30 13.46
N THR A 18 -41.12 10.27 14.30
CA THR A 18 -40.61 10.38 15.67
C THR A 18 -41.10 9.22 16.53
N GLU A 19 -42.35 8.79 16.38
CA GLU A 19 -42.93 7.62 17.03
C GLU A 19 -42.32 6.31 16.53
N ALA A 20 -42.00 6.18 15.24
CA ALA A 20 -41.30 5.01 14.71
C ALA A 20 -39.84 4.91 15.19
N VAL A 21 -39.14 6.04 15.28
CA VAL A 21 -37.79 6.12 15.88
C VAL A 21 -37.85 5.83 17.38
N SER A 22 -38.86 6.35 18.07
CA SER A 22 -39.07 6.11 19.50
C SER A 22 -39.50 4.67 19.79
N ALA A 23 -40.30 4.04 18.92
CA ALA A 23 -40.69 2.63 19.01
C ALA A 23 -39.52 1.67 18.69
N THR A 24 -38.60 2.09 17.83
CA THR A 24 -37.34 1.37 17.57
C THR A 24 -36.38 1.50 18.75
N ALA A 25 -36.34 2.68 19.41
CA ALA A 25 -35.59 2.90 20.65
C ALA A 25 -36.24 2.22 21.88
N ALA A 26 -37.56 2.07 21.90
CA ALA A 26 -38.33 1.47 22.99
C ALA A 26 -38.43 -0.07 22.93
N ARG A 27 -37.98 -0.72 21.85
CA ARG A 27 -37.76 -2.19 21.83
C ARG A 27 -36.47 -2.62 22.55
N SER A 28 -35.85 -1.72 23.29
CA SER A 28 -34.72 -2.00 24.19
C SER A 28 -35.06 -1.55 25.62
N SER A 29 -36.16 -2.07 26.17
CA SER A 29 -36.41 -2.19 27.61
C SER A 29 -36.29 -3.68 27.98
N GLU A 30 -35.79 -4.15 29.11
CA GLU A 30 -35.39 -3.57 30.39
C GLU A 30 -34.54 -4.68 31.03
N ILE A 31 -33.27 -4.40 31.33
CA ILE A 31 -32.49 -5.22 32.26
C ILE A 31 -32.35 -4.34 33.52
N PRO A 32 -32.71 -4.84 34.73
CA PRO A 32 -32.63 -4.08 35.97
C PRO A 32 -31.29 -3.36 36.15
N SER A 33 -31.30 -2.15 36.74
CA SER A 33 -30.11 -1.28 36.91
C SER A 33 -28.93 -1.96 37.65
N ASP A 34 -29.25 -2.98 38.41
CA ASP A 34 -28.41 -3.78 39.27
C ASP A 34 -27.70 -4.91 38.50
N LEU A 35 -28.07 -5.13 37.23
CA LEU A 35 -27.40 -6.00 36.26
C LEU A 35 -26.48 -5.23 35.28
N LYS A 36 -26.45 -3.89 35.32
CA LYS A 36 -25.56 -3.05 34.48
C LYS A 36 -24.16 -2.79 35.07
N SER A 37 -23.89 -3.22 36.30
CA SER A 37 -22.59 -3.01 36.99
C SER A 37 -21.71 -4.27 37.04
N GLY A 38 -22.19 -5.39 36.51
CA GLY A 38 -21.45 -6.65 36.45
C GLY A 38 -20.40 -6.65 35.32
N PRO A 39 -19.39 -7.52 35.41
CA PRO A 39 -18.42 -7.70 34.33
C PRO A 39 -19.11 -8.12 33.03
N PRO A 40 -18.61 -7.68 31.85
CA PRO A 40 -19.23 -7.96 30.55
C PRO A 40 -19.15 -9.45 30.15
N VAL A 41 -18.44 -10.26 30.93
CA VAL A 41 -18.26 -11.71 30.79
C VAL A 41 -18.25 -12.35 32.17
N ARG A 42 -18.55 -13.65 32.27
CA ARG A 42 -18.52 -14.37 33.54
C ARG A 42 -17.08 -14.53 34.03
N LEU A 43 -16.77 -13.87 35.15
CA LEU A 43 -15.47 -13.96 35.81
C LEU A 43 -15.53 -15.01 36.94
N ASP A 44 -14.37 -15.60 37.27
CA ASP A 44 -14.21 -16.37 38.50
C ASP A 44 -14.10 -15.45 39.73
N ASP A 45 -14.15 -16.03 40.93
CA ASP A 45 -14.17 -15.25 42.18
C ASP A 45 -12.93 -14.33 42.32
N ALA A 46 -11.75 -14.81 41.90
CA ALA A 46 -10.51 -14.03 41.98
C ALA A 46 -10.49 -12.85 40.98
N ALA A 47 -11.02 -13.04 39.77
CA ALA A 47 -11.18 -11.99 38.78
C ALA A 47 -12.31 -11.02 39.13
N LEU A 48 -13.34 -11.48 39.84
CA LEU A 48 -14.43 -10.64 40.33
C LEU A 48 -13.97 -9.69 41.46
N GLU A 49 -13.06 -10.14 42.33
CA GLU A 49 -12.40 -9.28 43.33
C GLU A 49 -11.59 -8.16 42.67
N LEU A 50 -10.93 -8.44 41.53
CA LEU A 50 -10.23 -7.44 40.71
C LEU A 50 -11.20 -6.47 40.04
N TRP A 51 -12.32 -6.97 39.49
CA TRP A 51 -13.35 -6.17 38.82
C TRP A 51 -14.04 -5.18 39.77
N THR A 52 -14.29 -5.61 41.00
CA THR A 52 -14.99 -4.83 42.05
C THR A 52 -14.04 -3.93 42.85
N GLY A 53 -12.73 -4.05 42.67
CA GLY A 53 -11.72 -3.29 43.40
C GLY A 53 -11.42 -3.81 44.81
N GLN A 54 -12.00 -4.94 45.22
CA GLN A 54 -11.67 -5.62 46.48
C GLN A 54 -10.22 -6.10 46.50
N ARG A 55 -9.66 -6.38 45.32
CA ARG A 55 -8.26 -6.76 45.12
C ARG A 55 -7.63 -5.90 44.03
N LEU A 56 -6.78 -4.95 44.42
CA LEU A 56 -5.95 -4.18 43.48
C LEU A 56 -4.48 -4.60 43.64
N LEU A 57 -3.74 -4.69 42.53
CA LEU A 57 -2.33 -5.07 42.61
C LEU A 57 -1.50 -3.92 43.17
N ARG A 58 -0.51 -4.25 44.00
CA ARG A 58 0.41 -3.28 44.61
C ARG A 58 1.83 -3.51 44.13
N LYS A 59 2.62 -2.44 44.12
CA LYS A 59 4.06 -2.46 43.90
C LYS A 59 4.78 -2.90 45.19
N ASP A 60 6.09 -3.08 45.09
CA ASP A 60 6.96 -3.45 46.23
C ASP A 60 7.01 -2.37 47.33
N ASP A 61 6.67 -1.12 46.99
CA ASP A 61 6.56 0.03 47.91
C ASP A 61 5.19 0.15 48.60
N GLY A 62 4.25 -0.74 48.29
CA GLY A 62 2.90 -0.75 48.84
C GLY A 62 1.90 0.15 48.11
N GLU A 63 2.30 0.97 47.13
CA GLU A 63 1.38 1.74 46.29
C GLU A 63 0.59 0.85 45.33
N ILE A 64 -0.61 1.30 44.92
CA ILE A 64 -1.41 0.60 43.92
C ILE A 64 -0.70 0.67 42.57
N ASP A 65 -0.43 -0.48 41.98
CA ASP A 65 0.07 -0.62 40.62
C ASP A 65 -1.09 -0.55 39.64
N ARG A 66 -1.48 0.68 39.32
CA ARG A 66 -2.61 1.02 38.45
C ARG A 66 -2.49 0.38 37.06
N SER A 67 -1.28 0.42 36.48
CA SER A 67 -1.01 -0.11 35.15
C SER A 67 -1.06 -1.64 35.13
N ARG A 68 -0.50 -2.30 36.15
CA ARG A 68 -0.58 -3.76 36.29
C ARG A 68 -2.00 -4.23 36.59
N THR A 69 -2.74 -3.47 37.39
CA THR A 69 -4.14 -3.79 37.72
C THR A 69 -5.02 -3.79 36.48
N LEU A 70 -4.93 -2.76 35.63
CA LEU A 70 -5.65 -2.72 34.35
C LEU A 70 -5.23 -3.84 33.40
N TYR A 71 -3.93 -4.17 33.34
CA TYR A 71 -3.44 -5.23 32.47
C TYR A 71 -3.93 -6.63 32.89
N VAL A 72 -3.85 -6.94 34.20
CA VAL A 72 -4.33 -8.21 34.74
C VAL A 72 -5.84 -8.33 34.54
N LEU A 73 -6.59 -7.26 34.80
CA LEU A 73 -8.04 -7.23 34.56
C LEU A 73 -8.37 -7.52 33.08
N GLY A 74 -7.63 -6.93 32.15
CA GLY A 74 -7.77 -7.21 30.71
C GLY A 74 -7.50 -8.68 30.37
N CYS A 75 -6.49 -9.30 31.00
CA CYS A 75 -6.19 -10.71 30.80
C CYS A 75 -7.32 -11.62 31.31
N GLU A 76 -7.91 -11.33 32.47
CA GLU A 76 -9.03 -12.12 33.00
C GLU A 76 -10.29 -11.98 32.13
N LEU A 77 -10.59 -10.78 31.64
CA LEU A 77 -11.70 -10.55 30.71
C LEU A 77 -11.49 -11.33 29.40
N ALA A 78 -10.28 -11.31 28.85
CA ALA A 78 -9.95 -12.10 27.67
C ALA A 78 -10.16 -13.61 27.96
N ARG A 79 -9.82 -14.10 29.17
CA ARG A 79 -9.87 -15.55 29.48
C ARG A 79 -11.31 -16.02 29.58
N ALA A 80 -12.18 -15.13 30.04
CA ALA A 80 -13.61 -15.29 30.04
C ALA A 80 -14.25 -15.07 28.65
N GLY A 81 -13.46 -14.88 27.59
CA GLY A 81 -13.91 -14.83 26.19
C GLY A 81 -14.34 -13.46 25.69
N ALA A 82 -13.97 -12.37 26.38
CA ALA A 82 -14.28 -11.02 25.92
C ALA A 82 -13.50 -10.64 24.65
N SER A 83 -14.15 -9.94 23.73
CA SER A 83 -13.52 -9.40 22.51
C SER A 83 -12.58 -8.22 22.83
N GLU A 84 -11.64 -7.90 21.94
CA GLU A 84 -10.74 -6.74 22.10
C GLU A 84 -11.51 -5.43 22.35
N GLY A 85 -12.61 -5.22 21.62
CA GLY A 85 -13.47 -4.03 21.81
C GLY A 85 -14.13 -4.01 23.19
N THR A 86 -14.69 -5.15 23.61
CA THR A 86 -15.33 -5.30 24.94
C THR A 86 -14.34 -5.08 26.07
N ILE A 87 -13.10 -5.57 25.94
CA ILE A 87 -12.05 -5.35 26.94
C ILE A 87 -11.64 -3.87 26.97
N THR A 88 -11.53 -3.22 25.81
CA THR A 88 -11.16 -1.80 25.71
C THR A 88 -12.16 -0.91 26.46
N GLU A 89 -13.46 -1.13 26.21
CA GLU A 89 -14.54 -0.39 26.87
C GLU A 89 -14.57 -0.65 28.39
N ALA A 90 -14.43 -1.92 28.78
CA ALA A 90 -14.42 -2.33 30.18
C ALA A 90 -13.24 -1.73 30.95
N LEU A 91 -12.04 -1.67 30.36
CA LEU A 91 -10.88 -1.07 31.00
C LEU A 91 -11.02 0.46 31.14
N ALA A 92 -11.61 1.12 30.15
CA ALA A 92 -11.87 2.56 30.21
C ALA A 92 -12.82 2.93 31.34
N GLU A 93 -13.87 2.14 31.49
CA GLU A 93 -14.87 2.31 32.53
C GLU A 93 -14.29 1.98 33.92
N ARG A 94 -13.51 0.89 34.04
CA ARG A 94 -12.87 0.47 35.30
C ARG A 94 -11.75 1.40 35.76
N ASP A 95 -10.97 2.01 34.86
CA ASP A 95 -9.91 2.97 35.26
C ASP A 95 -10.49 4.16 36.04
N HIS A 96 -11.68 4.61 35.65
CA HIS A 96 -12.41 5.67 36.34
C HIS A 96 -13.14 5.14 37.58
N ALA A 97 -13.92 4.07 37.43
CA ALA A 97 -14.77 3.55 38.52
C ALA A 97 -13.97 3.06 39.74
N LEU A 98 -12.75 2.54 39.52
CA LEU A 98 -11.85 2.07 40.59
C LEU A 98 -10.93 3.18 41.13
N GLY A 99 -11.05 4.42 40.63
CA GLY A 99 -10.21 5.56 41.04
C GLY A 99 -8.73 5.40 40.65
N LEU A 100 -8.42 4.58 39.65
CA LEU A 100 -7.04 4.38 39.18
C LEU A 100 -6.57 5.63 38.41
N GLU A 101 -7.46 6.25 37.63
CA GLU A 101 -7.23 7.49 36.88
C GLU A 101 -5.88 7.47 36.11
N LYS A 102 -5.52 6.30 35.58
CA LYS A 102 -4.21 6.09 34.96
C LYS A 102 -4.15 6.70 33.58
N TYR A 103 -5.21 6.52 32.79
CA TYR A 103 -5.32 6.99 31.42
C TYR A 103 -6.60 7.82 31.19
N HIS A 104 -7.59 7.74 32.06
CA HIS A 104 -8.89 8.41 31.91
C HIS A 104 -8.82 9.89 31.51
N GLY A 105 -7.89 10.66 32.08
CA GLY A 105 -7.68 12.09 31.77
C GLY A 105 -6.81 12.39 30.52
N ARG A 106 -6.35 11.38 29.78
CA ARG A 106 -5.48 11.58 28.60
C ARG A 106 -6.28 11.76 27.31
N LYS A 107 -5.74 12.56 26.38
CA LYS A 107 -6.33 12.78 25.04
C LYS A 107 -6.31 11.51 24.17
N ASP A 108 -5.38 10.60 24.42
CA ASP A 108 -5.15 9.35 23.69
C ASP A 108 -5.58 8.10 24.48
N ARG A 109 -6.42 8.25 25.51
CA ARG A 109 -6.78 7.17 26.45
C ARG A 109 -7.30 5.90 25.77
N ASP A 110 -8.08 6.03 24.70
CA ASP A 110 -8.68 4.89 24.00
C ASP A 110 -7.61 4.03 23.32
N LEU A 111 -6.52 4.64 22.83
CA LEU A 111 -5.38 3.90 22.28
C LEU A 111 -4.67 3.10 23.37
N TRP A 112 -4.53 3.66 24.58
CA TRP A 112 -3.93 2.96 25.71
C TRP A 112 -4.75 1.74 26.15
N TYR A 113 -6.07 1.86 26.23
CA TYR A 113 -6.94 0.72 26.56
C TYR A 113 -6.95 -0.32 25.45
N TYR A 114 -6.96 0.10 24.19
CA TYR A 114 -6.91 -0.80 23.03
C TYR A 114 -5.60 -1.60 22.98
N GLU A 115 -4.46 -0.98 23.28
CA GLU A 115 -3.18 -1.70 23.37
C GLU A 115 -3.16 -2.74 24.50
N ILE A 116 -3.76 -2.42 25.65
CA ILE A 116 -3.88 -3.38 26.76
C ILE A 116 -4.77 -4.55 26.33
N ALA A 117 -5.88 -4.28 25.66
CA ALA A 117 -6.79 -5.31 25.15
C ALA A 117 -6.12 -6.24 24.12
N GLN A 118 -5.40 -5.69 23.13
CA GLN A 118 -4.62 -6.49 22.17
C GLN A 118 -3.61 -7.40 22.88
N LYS A 119 -2.87 -6.85 23.85
CA LYS A 119 -1.86 -7.61 24.60
C LYS A 119 -2.51 -8.72 25.45
N ALA A 120 -3.66 -8.45 26.06
CA ALA A 120 -4.40 -9.42 26.86
C ALA A 120 -4.93 -10.59 26.01
N VAL A 121 -5.47 -10.31 24.83
CA VAL A 121 -5.98 -11.33 23.89
C VAL A 121 -4.82 -12.13 23.27
N ALA A 122 -3.74 -11.46 22.88
CA ALA A 122 -2.54 -12.12 22.34
C ALA A 122 -1.90 -13.09 23.34
N ALA A 123 -1.89 -12.75 24.64
CA ALA A 123 -1.38 -13.62 25.70
C ALA A 123 -2.14 -14.95 25.85
N GLN A 124 -3.31 -15.10 25.23
CA GLN A 124 -4.10 -16.36 25.25
C GLN A 124 -3.78 -17.29 24.10
N SER A 125 -3.32 -16.73 22.99
CA SER A 125 -3.07 -17.46 21.75
C SER A 125 -1.73 -18.20 21.76
N ASP A 126 -0.92 -18.02 22.81
CA ASP A 126 0.41 -18.62 22.96
C ASP A 126 0.54 -19.35 24.32
N PRO A 127 0.23 -20.67 24.39
CA PRO A 127 0.28 -21.43 25.63
C PRO A 127 1.70 -21.68 26.16
N ALA A 128 2.75 -21.28 25.42
CA ALA A 128 4.16 -21.44 25.80
C ALA A 128 4.81 -20.15 26.37
N ALA A 129 4.09 -19.02 26.40
CA ALA A 129 4.61 -17.78 26.96
C ALA A 129 4.72 -17.86 28.50
N PRO A 130 5.85 -17.45 29.12
CA PRO A 130 5.96 -17.41 30.57
C PRO A 130 4.89 -16.48 31.14
N LYS A 131 4.15 -16.95 32.17
CA LYS A 131 3.22 -16.14 32.97
C LYS A 131 4.00 -15.04 33.68
N SER A 132 4.33 -13.96 32.99
CA SER A 132 5.04 -12.83 33.57
C SER A 132 4.02 -11.85 34.13
N ASP A 133 3.96 -11.73 35.46
CA ASP A 133 3.01 -10.84 36.14
C ASP A 133 3.38 -9.34 36.03
N LYS A 134 4.41 -8.95 35.29
CA LYS A 134 4.87 -7.56 35.20
C LYS A 134 4.37 -6.87 33.92
N PRO A 135 3.79 -5.66 34.00
CA PRO A 135 3.46 -4.90 32.80
C PRO A 135 4.75 -4.49 32.08
N PRO A 136 4.85 -4.62 30.74
CA PRO A 136 6.01 -4.14 29.99
C PRO A 136 6.10 -2.61 30.08
N SER A 137 7.29 -2.10 30.39
CA SER A 137 7.57 -0.66 30.55
C SER A 137 7.27 0.11 29.26
N SER A 138 6.37 1.09 29.35
CA SER A 138 5.94 1.93 28.22
C SER A 138 6.83 3.16 28.06
N THR A 139 7.80 3.04 27.16
CA THR A 139 8.27 4.15 26.33
C THR A 139 8.06 3.69 24.89
N PRO A 140 7.61 4.52 23.95
CA PRO A 140 7.31 4.09 22.57
C PRO A 140 8.61 3.84 21.81
N SER A 141 9.34 2.78 22.19
CA SER A 141 10.16 2.02 21.28
C SER A 141 9.47 0.67 21.17
N SER A 142 8.94 0.34 20.01
CA SER A 142 8.49 -1.02 19.72
C SER A 142 9.57 -2.00 20.20
N PRO A 143 9.27 -2.96 21.10
CA PRO A 143 10.24 -3.98 21.43
C PRO A 143 10.44 -4.79 20.16
N VAL A 144 11.58 -4.57 19.49
CA VAL A 144 12.03 -5.38 18.36
C VAL A 144 12.00 -6.82 18.86
N LYS A 145 11.06 -7.63 18.35
CA LYS A 145 11.05 -9.07 18.64
C LYS A 145 12.45 -9.59 18.33
N LYS A 146 13.04 -10.35 19.24
CA LYS A 146 14.41 -10.89 19.07
C LYS A 146 14.43 -11.71 17.77
N GLY A 147 14.99 -11.15 16.70
CA GLY A 147 14.99 -11.72 15.34
C GLY A 147 14.37 -10.85 14.23
N GLU A 148 13.65 -9.78 14.54
CA GLU A 148 13.16 -8.85 13.51
C GLU A 148 14.26 -7.88 13.06
N ARG A 149 14.54 -7.87 11.75
CA ARG A 149 15.42 -6.86 11.15
C ARG A 149 14.79 -5.46 11.35
N PRO A 150 15.58 -4.43 11.67
CA PRO A 150 15.07 -3.06 11.77
C PRO A 150 14.46 -2.61 10.44
N TRP A 151 13.55 -1.62 10.50
CA TRP A 151 13.06 -0.99 9.26
C TRP A 151 14.25 -0.40 8.50
N PRO A 152 14.28 -0.47 7.17
CA PRO A 152 15.30 0.21 6.39
C PRO A 152 15.33 1.71 6.70
N GLU A 153 16.53 2.28 6.81
CA GLU A 153 16.68 3.73 6.86
C GLU A 153 16.21 4.35 5.54
N PRO A 154 15.52 5.51 5.60
CA PRO A 154 15.10 6.19 4.38
C PRO A 154 16.33 6.65 3.56
N PRO A 155 16.20 6.76 2.23
CA PRO A 155 17.20 7.41 1.39
C PRO A 155 17.48 8.84 1.88
N GLY A 156 18.75 9.25 1.81
CA GLY A 156 19.14 10.63 2.10
C GLY A 156 18.71 11.61 1.00
N ASP A 157 18.89 12.92 1.26
CA ASP A 157 18.38 14.00 0.41
C ASP A 157 18.87 13.97 -1.05
N ALA A 158 20.00 13.32 -1.32
CA ALA A 158 20.49 13.10 -2.69
C ALA A 158 19.53 12.29 -3.58
N ALA A 159 18.57 11.56 -3.00
CA ALA A 159 17.52 10.87 -3.75
C ALA A 159 16.42 11.82 -4.26
N PHE A 160 16.24 12.97 -3.61
CA PHE A 160 15.16 13.93 -3.87
C PHE A 160 15.70 15.12 -4.64
N TYR A 161 15.89 14.95 -5.95
CA TYR A 161 16.46 15.99 -6.81
C TYR A 161 15.62 16.23 -8.06
N GLY A 162 15.82 17.42 -8.67
CA GLY A 162 15.11 17.83 -9.88
C GLY A 162 13.59 17.94 -9.66
N LEU A 163 12.83 17.75 -10.74
CA LEU A 163 11.37 17.81 -10.72
C LEU A 163 10.75 16.83 -9.72
N ALA A 164 11.25 15.60 -9.66
CA ALA A 164 10.76 14.58 -8.73
C ALA A 164 10.97 15.00 -7.26
N GLY A 165 12.14 15.54 -6.93
CA GLY A 165 12.42 16.07 -5.59
C GLY A 165 11.51 17.25 -5.23
N ARG A 166 11.38 18.24 -6.11
CA ARG A 166 10.50 19.39 -5.88
C ARG A 166 9.04 18.99 -5.72
N MET A 167 8.56 18.01 -6.49
CA MET A 167 7.23 17.47 -6.31
C MET A 167 7.06 16.90 -4.89
N VAL A 168 7.99 16.06 -4.44
CA VAL A 168 7.95 15.48 -3.09
C VAL A 168 7.91 16.56 -2.02
N GLU A 169 8.80 17.56 -2.11
CA GLU A 169 8.82 18.68 -1.16
C GLU A 169 7.52 19.47 -1.15
N ALA A 170 6.92 19.71 -2.32
CA ALA A 170 5.65 20.42 -2.41
C ALA A 170 4.48 19.61 -1.87
N ALA A 171 4.46 18.30 -2.09
CA ALA A 171 3.37 17.44 -1.62
C ALA A 171 3.44 17.16 -0.11
N CYS A 172 4.66 17.12 0.47
CA CYS A 172 4.88 16.73 1.87
C CYS A 172 3.97 17.45 2.87
N PRO A 173 3.82 18.79 2.88
CA PRO A 173 2.95 19.47 3.84
C PRO A 173 1.47 19.06 3.79
N HIS A 174 1.02 18.51 2.66
CA HIS A 174 -0.38 18.21 2.36
C HIS A 174 -0.70 16.71 2.47
N THR A 175 0.27 15.87 2.85
CA THR A 175 0.08 14.42 2.88
C THR A 175 0.82 13.75 4.04
N GLU A 176 0.27 12.63 4.49
CA GLU A 176 0.88 11.77 5.50
C GLU A 176 1.76 10.66 4.87
N ALA A 177 1.86 10.66 3.53
CA ALA A 177 2.66 9.72 2.78
C ALA A 177 4.16 9.88 3.08
N ASP A 178 4.88 8.76 3.04
CA ASP A 178 6.35 8.75 3.08
C ASP A 178 6.93 9.53 1.90
N ARG A 179 8.01 10.29 2.11
CA ARG A 179 8.77 10.95 1.02
C ARG A 179 9.17 9.94 -0.07
N VAL A 180 9.59 8.74 0.33
CA VAL A 180 10.00 7.67 -0.60
C VAL A 180 8.80 7.09 -1.35
N ALA A 181 7.62 7.05 -0.71
CA ALA A 181 6.38 6.66 -1.37
C ALA A 181 6.03 7.66 -2.48
N LEU A 182 6.04 8.97 -2.16
CA LEU A 182 5.78 10.04 -3.13
C LEU A 182 6.77 9.99 -4.31
N LEU A 183 8.07 9.84 -4.02
CA LEU A 183 9.11 9.74 -5.04
C LEU A 183 8.89 8.53 -5.95
N THR A 184 8.65 7.35 -5.37
CA THR A 184 8.47 6.10 -6.14
C THR A 184 7.24 6.18 -7.02
N THR A 185 6.12 6.64 -6.46
CA THR A 185 4.85 6.83 -7.19
C THR A 185 5.03 7.82 -8.34
N PHE A 186 5.72 8.93 -8.10
CA PHE A 186 6.01 9.92 -9.14
C PHE A 186 6.87 9.35 -10.27
N LEU A 187 7.96 8.67 -9.93
CA LEU A 187 8.85 8.09 -10.93
C LEU A 187 8.11 7.03 -11.76
N ALA A 188 7.26 6.22 -11.13
CA ALA A 188 6.41 5.26 -11.83
C ALA A 188 5.45 5.96 -12.79
N ALA A 189 4.71 6.98 -12.33
CA ALA A 189 3.79 7.74 -13.16
C ALA A 189 4.51 8.46 -14.31
N PHE A 190 5.64 9.12 -14.03
CA PHE A 190 6.49 9.78 -15.00
C PHE A 190 7.03 8.79 -16.03
N GLY A 191 7.54 7.64 -15.59
CA GLY A 191 8.00 6.58 -16.48
C GLY A 191 6.90 6.06 -17.40
N CYS A 192 5.66 5.97 -16.91
CA CYS A 192 4.50 5.65 -17.73
C CYS A 192 4.20 6.75 -18.76
N ALA A 193 4.15 8.01 -18.32
CA ALA A 193 3.83 9.16 -19.17
C ALA A 193 4.84 9.33 -20.30
N VAL A 194 6.13 9.23 -20.02
CA VAL A 194 7.18 9.39 -21.05
C VAL A 194 7.20 8.23 -22.06
N GLY A 195 6.75 7.04 -21.65
CA GLY A 195 6.65 5.88 -22.52
C GLY A 195 7.97 5.17 -22.77
N ALA A 196 7.99 4.37 -23.84
CA ALA A 196 9.09 3.44 -24.11
C ALA A 196 10.29 4.07 -24.83
N SER A 197 10.19 5.31 -25.31
CA SER A 197 11.23 5.97 -26.10
C SER A 197 12.58 6.04 -25.36
N PRO A 198 12.67 6.69 -24.17
CA PRO A 198 13.90 6.71 -23.41
C PRO A 198 14.26 5.31 -22.94
N HIS A 199 15.51 4.93 -23.17
CA HIS A 199 15.96 3.60 -22.78
C HIS A 199 17.44 3.52 -22.48
N ALA A 200 17.78 2.67 -21.52
CA ALA A 200 19.11 2.15 -21.33
C ALA A 200 19.32 0.88 -22.18
N LYS A 201 20.56 0.61 -22.57
CA LYS A 201 20.97 -0.71 -23.07
C LYS A 201 21.88 -1.39 -22.05
N VAL A 202 21.56 -2.63 -21.70
CA VAL A 202 22.42 -3.52 -20.91
C VAL A 202 22.63 -4.78 -21.73
N GLY A 203 23.83 -4.92 -22.30
CA GLY A 203 24.05 -5.90 -23.38
C GLY A 203 23.13 -5.63 -24.56
N ALA A 204 22.41 -6.66 -25.02
CA ALA A 204 21.43 -6.56 -26.09
C ALA A 204 20.03 -6.10 -25.62
N THR A 205 19.79 -6.04 -24.30
CA THR A 205 18.47 -5.76 -23.74
C THR A 205 18.22 -4.25 -23.63
N ARG A 206 17.06 -3.83 -24.13
CA ARG A 206 16.55 -2.46 -23.99
C ARG A 206 15.74 -2.35 -22.71
N HIS A 207 16.18 -1.51 -21.78
CA HIS A 207 15.47 -1.19 -20.54
C HIS A 207 14.82 0.18 -20.66
N THR A 208 13.51 0.18 -20.83
CA THR A 208 12.65 1.37 -20.83
C THR A 208 12.22 1.70 -19.39
N PRO A 209 11.66 2.89 -19.10
CA PRO A 209 11.24 3.26 -17.74
C PRO A 209 9.94 2.57 -17.29
N ARG A 210 9.88 1.24 -17.42
CA ARG A 210 8.80 0.39 -16.89
C ARG A 210 9.07 0.09 -15.42
N ILE A 211 8.58 0.95 -14.55
CA ILE A 211 8.77 0.78 -13.11
C ILE A 211 7.65 -0.10 -12.58
N PHE A 212 8.01 -1.31 -12.16
CA PHE A 212 7.15 -2.13 -11.33
C PHE A 212 7.63 -1.93 -9.91
N ALA A 213 6.84 -1.25 -9.09
CA ALA A 213 7.16 -0.97 -7.70
C ALA A 213 6.01 -1.39 -6.79
N THR A 214 6.34 -1.79 -5.57
CA THR A 214 5.34 -2.03 -4.55
C THR A 214 5.76 -1.38 -3.25
N LEU A 215 4.90 -0.50 -2.74
CA LEU A 215 5.07 0.17 -1.46
C LEU A 215 4.67 -0.80 -0.33
N VAL A 216 5.63 -1.13 0.53
CA VAL A 216 5.49 -2.10 1.62
C VAL A 216 5.47 -1.34 2.94
N GLY A 217 4.31 -1.30 3.59
CA GLY A 217 4.14 -0.64 4.88
C GLY A 217 4.12 -1.62 6.05
N ARG A 218 4.51 -1.17 7.24
CA ARG A 218 4.38 -1.96 8.49
C ARG A 218 2.94 -2.32 8.84
N THR A 219 1.99 -1.48 8.45
CA THR A 219 0.56 -1.69 8.71
C THR A 219 -0.24 -1.18 7.53
N ALA A 220 -1.53 -1.55 7.47
CA ALA A 220 -2.47 -0.99 6.51
C ALA A 220 -2.53 0.55 6.59
N LYS A 221 -2.33 1.11 7.79
CA LYS A 221 -2.36 2.55 8.10
C LYS A 221 -1.11 3.33 7.67
N ALA A 222 -0.15 2.73 6.96
CA ALA A 222 1.03 3.43 6.46
C ALA A 222 0.76 4.46 5.33
N ARG A 223 -0.51 4.86 5.11
CA ARG A 223 -0.93 5.93 4.17
C ARG A 223 -0.35 5.82 2.76
N LYS A 224 -0.11 4.58 2.31
CA LYS A 224 0.40 4.26 0.97
C LYS A 224 -0.50 4.83 -0.13
N GLY A 225 -1.82 4.75 0.09
CA GLY A 225 -2.86 5.32 -0.77
C GLY A 225 -2.83 6.85 -0.90
N ASP A 226 -2.22 7.57 0.03
CA ASP A 226 -2.18 9.04 -0.03
C ASP A 226 -1.12 9.51 -1.04
N SER A 227 -0.06 8.70 -1.24
CA SER A 227 0.99 9.01 -2.22
C SER A 227 0.46 9.03 -3.66
N ILE A 228 -0.41 8.07 -4.02
CA ILE A 228 -1.01 8.03 -5.36
C ILE A 228 -1.97 9.20 -5.58
N GLN A 229 -2.68 9.67 -4.56
CA GLN A 229 -3.57 10.83 -4.71
C GLN A 229 -2.78 12.12 -4.94
N ALA A 230 -1.70 12.35 -4.19
CA ALA A 230 -0.84 13.53 -4.38
C ALA A 230 -0.26 13.60 -5.81
N VAL A 231 0.21 12.46 -6.34
CA VAL A 231 0.71 12.39 -7.72
C VAL A 231 -0.40 12.54 -8.75
N ARG A 232 -1.56 11.91 -8.49
CA ARG A 232 -2.72 11.96 -9.38
C ARG A 232 -3.19 13.40 -9.65
N VAL A 233 -3.22 14.24 -8.63
CA VAL A 233 -3.63 15.66 -8.77
C VAL A 233 -2.82 16.38 -9.85
N ILE A 234 -1.51 16.16 -9.90
CA ILE A 234 -0.60 16.85 -10.83
C ILE A 234 -0.71 16.24 -12.24
N PHE A 235 -0.77 14.90 -12.33
CA PHE A 235 -0.82 14.19 -13.60
C PHE A 235 -2.15 14.35 -14.34
N GLU A 236 -3.28 14.39 -13.63
CA GLU A 236 -4.59 14.62 -14.25
C GLU A 236 -4.74 16.06 -14.77
N GLN A 237 -4.05 17.02 -14.15
CA GLN A 237 -3.98 18.40 -14.65
C GLN A 237 -3.01 18.54 -15.84
N ALA A 238 -1.89 17.81 -15.82
CA ALA A 238 -0.88 17.85 -16.87
C ALA A 238 -1.32 17.12 -18.15
N PHE A 239 -2.07 16.01 -18.02
CA PHE A 239 -2.44 15.13 -19.13
C PHE A 239 -3.92 14.76 -19.08
N LEU A 240 -4.70 15.30 -20.02
CA LEU A 240 -6.16 15.10 -20.09
C LEU A 240 -6.58 13.63 -20.23
N ASP A 241 -5.74 12.81 -20.83
CA ASP A 241 -5.95 11.38 -21.06
C ASP A 241 -5.41 10.48 -19.95
N TRP A 242 -4.79 11.05 -18.90
CA TRP A 242 -4.28 10.30 -17.76
C TRP A 242 -5.32 9.38 -17.11
N PRO A 243 -6.59 9.79 -16.88
CA PRO A 243 -7.59 8.93 -16.28
C PRO A 243 -7.88 7.66 -17.08
N ALA A 244 -7.76 7.70 -18.41
CA ALA A 244 -7.94 6.52 -19.27
C ALA A 244 -6.73 5.57 -19.21
N ARG A 245 -5.53 6.12 -19.01
CA ARG A 245 -4.27 5.36 -18.89
C ARG A 245 -4.00 4.82 -17.49
N SER A 246 -4.58 5.42 -16.46
CA SER A 246 -4.38 5.03 -15.05
C SER A 246 -5.51 4.11 -14.60
N GLN A 247 -5.23 2.81 -14.55
CA GLN A 247 -6.23 1.77 -14.27
C GLN A 247 -5.86 0.93 -13.02
N SER A 248 -6.84 0.15 -12.55
CA SER A 248 -6.68 -0.84 -11.48
C SER A 248 -7.55 -2.05 -11.79
N GLY A 249 -7.46 -3.12 -11.00
CA GLY A 249 -8.28 -4.31 -11.14
C GLY A 249 -7.59 -5.49 -11.84
N LEU A 250 -6.28 -5.64 -11.64
CA LEU A 250 -5.54 -6.80 -12.14
C LEU A 250 -6.17 -8.11 -11.66
N SER A 251 -6.60 -8.92 -12.64
CA SER A 251 -7.34 -10.17 -12.39
C SER A 251 -6.88 -11.33 -13.27
N SER A 252 -6.49 -11.08 -14.51
CA SER A 252 -5.97 -12.11 -15.42
C SER A 252 -4.98 -11.52 -16.42
N GLY A 253 -4.09 -12.37 -16.96
CA GLY A 253 -3.18 -11.96 -18.03
C GLY A 253 -3.94 -11.50 -19.29
N GLU A 254 -5.02 -12.19 -19.64
CA GLU A 254 -5.85 -11.81 -20.80
C GLU A 254 -6.49 -10.42 -20.64
N GLY A 255 -6.99 -10.09 -19.45
CA GLY A 255 -7.57 -8.77 -19.17
C GLY A 255 -6.53 -7.66 -19.30
N LEU A 256 -5.31 -7.90 -18.81
CA LEU A 256 -4.20 -6.97 -18.96
C LEU A 256 -3.81 -6.76 -20.43
N ILE A 257 -3.74 -7.83 -21.22
CA ILE A 257 -3.45 -7.73 -22.66
C ILE A 257 -4.56 -6.97 -23.38
N PHE A 258 -5.82 -7.25 -23.03
CA PHE A 258 -6.97 -6.59 -23.63
C PHE A 258 -6.95 -5.07 -23.42
N ALA A 259 -6.51 -4.61 -22.25
CA ALA A 259 -6.40 -3.18 -21.92
C ALA A 259 -5.39 -2.42 -22.79
N VAL A 260 -4.47 -3.11 -23.48
CA VAL A 260 -3.45 -2.53 -24.37
C VAL A 260 -3.39 -3.25 -25.72
N ARG A 261 -4.48 -3.90 -26.14
CA ARG A 261 -4.51 -4.80 -27.30
C ARG A 261 -4.31 -4.11 -28.64
N ASP A 262 -3.71 -4.81 -29.57
CA ASP A 262 -3.61 -4.41 -30.97
C ASP A 262 -4.99 -4.46 -31.66
N PRO A 263 -5.15 -3.77 -32.80
CA PRO A 263 -6.35 -3.89 -33.61
C PRO A 263 -6.65 -5.36 -33.96
N ILE A 264 -7.92 -5.74 -33.93
CA ILE A 264 -8.35 -7.10 -34.27
C ILE A 264 -9.09 -7.05 -35.60
N GLU A 265 -8.53 -7.73 -36.59
CA GLU A 265 -9.14 -7.96 -37.88
C GLU A 265 -9.65 -9.40 -37.98
N LYS A 266 -10.85 -9.57 -38.53
CA LYS A 266 -11.44 -10.90 -38.74
C LYS A 266 -11.94 -11.03 -40.16
N LEU A 267 -11.81 -12.25 -40.68
CA LEU A 267 -12.39 -12.63 -41.95
C LEU A 267 -13.90 -12.81 -41.77
N MET A 268 -14.69 -11.86 -42.27
CA MET A 268 -16.14 -11.82 -42.09
C MET A 268 -16.86 -12.09 -43.42
N PRO A 269 -17.98 -12.83 -43.42
CA PRO A 269 -18.76 -13.05 -44.62
C PRO A 269 -19.52 -11.78 -45.01
N VAL A 270 -19.29 -11.30 -46.22
CA VAL A 270 -20.14 -10.28 -46.86
C VAL A 270 -21.37 -10.98 -47.41
N LYS A 271 -22.55 -10.53 -46.98
CA LYS A 271 -23.82 -11.10 -47.39
C LYS A 271 -24.45 -10.27 -48.49
N GLU A 272 -24.86 -10.91 -49.58
CA GLU A 272 -25.72 -10.32 -50.60
C GLU A 272 -27.04 -11.09 -50.61
N LYS A 273 -28.17 -10.38 -50.48
CA LYS A 273 -29.51 -10.97 -50.34
C LYS A 273 -29.63 -12.02 -49.21
N GLY A 274 -28.83 -11.88 -48.15
CA GLY A 274 -28.84 -12.78 -46.99
C GLY A 274 -27.90 -13.98 -47.07
N GLU A 275 -27.36 -14.28 -48.25
CA GLU A 275 -26.42 -15.37 -48.48
C GLU A 275 -24.97 -14.88 -48.43
N PRO A 276 -24.04 -15.59 -47.77
CA PRO A 276 -22.63 -15.23 -47.75
C PRO A 276 -22.01 -15.46 -49.13
N THR A 277 -21.66 -14.38 -49.84
CA THR A 277 -21.13 -14.45 -51.21
C THR A 277 -19.61 -14.40 -51.26
N ARG A 278 -18.98 -13.68 -50.32
CA ARG A 278 -17.52 -13.60 -50.19
C ARG A 278 -17.12 -13.35 -48.75
N TYR A 279 -15.84 -13.50 -48.47
CA TYR A 279 -15.25 -13.18 -47.18
C TYR A 279 -14.29 -12.01 -47.35
N GLU A 280 -14.35 -11.05 -46.43
CA GLU A 280 -13.51 -9.86 -46.46
C GLU A 280 -12.88 -9.64 -45.08
N MET A 281 -11.65 -9.14 -45.05
CA MET A 281 -11.00 -8.78 -43.79
C MET A 281 -11.65 -7.51 -43.27
N THR A 282 -12.25 -7.59 -42.09
CA THR A 282 -12.93 -6.47 -41.45
C THR A 282 -12.30 -6.18 -40.11
N LEU A 283 -11.99 -4.92 -39.85
CA LEU A 283 -11.59 -4.43 -38.53
C LEU A 283 -12.79 -4.54 -37.59
N VAL A 284 -12.73 -5.46 -36.63
CA VAL A 284 -13.80 -5.71 -35.65
C VAL A 284 -13.54 -5.04 -34.31
N ASP A 285 -12.28 -4.69 -34.03
CA ASP A 285 -11.87 -3.92 -32.85
C ASP A 285 -10.70 -3.01 -33.25
N PRO A 286 -10.81 -1.68 -33.08
CA PRO A 286 -9.72 -0.76 -33.40
C PRO A 286 -8.49 -0.93 -32.48
N GLY A 287 -8.61 -1.68 -31.39
CA GLY A 287 -7.58 -1.84 -30.39
C GLY A 287 -7.38 -0.58 -29.56
N VAL A 288 -6.23 -0.50 -28.90
CA VAL A 288 -5.79 0.67 -28.14
C VAL A 288 -4.58 1.26 -28.85
N GLU A 289 -4.67 2.53 -29.24
CA GLU A 289 -3.58 3.24 -29.93
C GLU A 289 -2.44 3.55 -28.96
N ASP A 290 -2.77 4.17 -27.82
CA ASP A 290 -1.80 4.46 -26.79
C ASP A 290 -1.60 3.27 -25.84
N LYS A 291 -0.45 2.63 -25.95
CA LYS A 291 -0.12 1.43 -25.17
C LYS A 291 0.50 1.72 -23.80
N ARG A 292 0.52 2.98 -23.37
CA ARG A 292 0.97 3.37 -22.03
C ARG A 292 -0.14 3.09 -21.01
N LEU A 293 0.15 2.22 -20.06
CA LEU A 293 -0.79 1.84 -19.01
C LEU A 293 -0.12 1.93 -17.64
N PHE A 294 -0.64 2.80 -16.79
CA PHE A 294 -0.28 2.87 -15.38
C PHE A 294 -1.27 2.03 -14.59
N VAL A 295 -0.79 0.99 -13.91
CA VAL A 295 -1.62 0.10 -13.10
C VAL A 295 -1.38 0.36 -11.62
N GLY A 296 -2.36 0.94 -10.94
CA GLY A 296 -2.33 1.19 -9.50
C GLY A 296 -3.15 0.15 -8.74
N GLU A 297 -2.53 -0.60 -7.83
CA GLU A 297 -3.20 -1.59 -6.98
C GLU A 297 -3.04 -1.22 -5.51
N SER A 298 -4.10 -0.68 -4.90
CA SER A 298 -4.13 -0.34 -3.48
C SER A 298 -4.05 -1.55 -2.54
N GLU A 299 -4.34 -2.75 -3.06
CA GLU A 299 -4.29 -4.02 -2.35
C GLU A 299 -3.54 -5.07 -3.17
N PHE A 300 -2.22 -4.97 -3.22
CA PHE A 300 -1.38 -5.87 -4.02
C PHE A 300 -1.45 -7.33 -3.54
N ALA A 301 -1.82 -7.57 -2.27
CA ALA A 301 -2.07 -8.90 -1.73
C ALA A 301 -3.15 -9.65 -2.53
N ARG A 302 -4.18 -8.95 -3.02
CA ARG A 302 -5.22 -9.53 -3.88
C ARG A 302 -4.65 -10.02 -5.21
N VAL A 303 -3.73 -9.25 -5.79
CA VAL A 303 -3.04 -9.61 -7.03
C VAL A 303 -2.22 -10.88 -6.85
N LEU A 304 -1.44 -10.97 -5.77
CA LEU A 304 -0.66 -12.16 -5.43
C LEU A 304 -1.55 -13.40 -5.25
N LYS A 305 -2.67 -13.28 -4.52
CA LYS A 305 -3.65 -14.37 -4.36
C LYS A 305 -4.22 -14.85 -5.69
N VAL A 306 -4.51 -13.93 -6.60
CA VAL A 306 -5.08 -14.24 -7.91
C VAL A 306 -4.04 -14.90 -8.81
N ILE A 307 -2.79 -14.45 -8.77
CA ILE A 307 -1.65 -15.08 -9.45
C ILE A 307 -1.49 -16.54 -9.01
N SER A 308 -1.63 -16.82 -7.71
CA SER A 308 -1.50 -18.18 -7.17
C SER A 308 -2.64 -19.13 -7.55
N ARG A 309 -3.72 -18.65 -8.20
CA ARG A 309 -4.82 -19.51 -8.64
C ARG A 309 -4.38 -20.35 -9.84
N GLN A 310 -4.66 -21.64 -9.78
CA GLN A 310 -4.39 -22.56 -10.88
C GLN A 310 -5.06 -22.08 -12.17
N GLY A 311 -4.30 -22.04 -13.27
CA GLY A 311 -4.77 -21.61 -14.58
C GLY A 311 -4.76 -20.09 -14.81
N ASN A 312 -4.37 -19.27 -13.82
CA ASN A 312 -4.20 -17.84 -14.03
C ASN A 312 -2.86 -17.54 -14.74
N THR A 313 -2.90 -16.72 -15.79
CA THR A 313 -1.74 -16.35 -16.61
C THR A 313 -1.14 -14.98 -16.24
N LEU A 314 -1.62 -14.34 -15.18
CA LEU A 314 -1.21 -12.97 -14.84
C LEU A 314 0.28 -12.86 -14.49
N SER A 315 0.86 -13.80 -13.73
CA SER A 315 2.30 -13.78 -13.42
C SER A 315 3.18 -13.85 -14.67
N PRO A 316 3.05 -14.84 -15.57
CA PRO A 316 3.84 -14.85 -16.81
C PRO A 316 3.62 -13.59 -17.66
N VAL A 317 2.39 -13.10 -17.80
CA VAL A 317 2.10 -11.90 -18.59
C VAL A 317 2.74 -10.64 -17.97
N LEU A 318 2.72 -10.48 -16.65
CA LEU A 318 3.39 -9.36 -15.97
C LEU A 318 4.91 -9.42 -16.12
N ARG A 319 5.51 -10.61 -16.13
CA ARG A 319 6.95 -10.77 -16.40
C ARG A 319 7.30 -10.34 -17.83
N GLU A 320 6.50 -10.76 -18.82
CA GLU A 320 6.68 -10.35 -20.22
C GLU A 320 6.43 -8.85 -20.44
N ALA A 321 5.46 -8.28 -19.72
CA ALA A 321 5.14 -6.85 -19.75
C ALA A 321 6.34 -6.01 -19.30
N TRP A 322 7.02 -6.45 -18.24
CA TRP A 322 8.23 -5.81 -17.76
C TRP A 322 9.40 -6.01 -18.74
N ASP A 323 9.65 -7.26 -19.17
CA ASP A 323 10.80 -7.63 -19.99
C ASP A 323 10.77 -6.98 -21.38
N THR A 324 9.62 -7.04 -22.07
CA THR A 324 9.53 -6.68 -23.49
C THR A 324 8.35 -5.76 -23.80
N GLY A 325 7.22 -5.94 -23.13
CA GLY A 325 5.95 -5.29 -23.48
C GLY A 325 5.23 -5.92 -24.67
N ASN A 326 5.78 -6.99 -25.25
CA ASN A 326 5.09 -7.75 -26.29
C ASN A 326 4.36 -8.91 -25.63
N LEU A 327 3.03 -8.85 -25.64
CA LEU A 327 2.17 -9.80 -24.93
C LEU A 327 1.31 -10.56 -25.92
N ARG A 328 1.14 -11.86 -25.72
CA ARG A 328 0.28 -12.68 -26.59
C ARG A 328 -0.34 -13.87 -25.89
N VAL A 329 -1.55 -14.21 -26.31
CA VAL A 329 -2.23 -15.47 -25.98
C VAL A 329 -2.65 -16.13 -27.29
N MET A 330 -1.99 -17.25 -27.61
CA MET A 330 -2.15 -17.97 -28.89
C MET A 330 -3.19 -19.10 -28.83
N THR A 331 -3.50 -19.59 -27.64
CA THR A 331 -4.28 -20.82 -27.42
C THR A 331 -5.81 -20.61 -27.46
N ARG A 332 -6.27 -19.39 -27.77
CA ARG A 332 -7.70 -19.03 -27.84
C ARG A 332 -8.18 -19.00 -29.29
N LYS A 333 -9.48 -19.25 -29.50
CA LYS A 333 -10.17 -19.11 -30.80
C LYS A 333 -9.95 -17.73 -31.45
N ASP A 334 -9.85 -16.69 -30.62
CA ASP A 334 -9.54 -15.32 -31.04
C ASP A 334 -8.25 -14.88 -30.32
N PRO A 335 -7.05 -15.04 -30.91
CA PRO A 335 -5.81 -14.67 -30.25
C PRO A 335 -5.80 -13.22 -29.77
N LEU A 336 -5.22 -12.98 -28.59
CA LEU A 336 -5.00 -11.62 -28.08
C LEU A 336 -3.53 -11.26 -28.23
N CYS A 337 -3.26 -10.06 -28.72
CA CYS A 337 -1.92 -9.53 -28.90
C CYS A 337 -1.88 -8.08 -28.43
N ALA A 338 -0.77 -7.69 -27.79
CA ALA A 338 -0.41 -6.31 -27.54
C ALA A 338 1.06 -6.14 -27.89
N THR A 339 1.34 -5.32 -28.89
CA THR A 339 2.70 -5.05 -29.36
C THR A 339 3.23 -3.76 -28.73
N ASN A 340 4.47 -3.81 -28.25
CA ASN A 340 5.17 -2.67 -27.63
C ASN A 340 4.40 -1.99 -26.49
N ALA A 341 3.68 -2.76 -25.67
CA ALA A 341 3.03 -2.24 -24.49
C ALA A 341 4.02 -1.61 -23.50
N HIS A 342 3.64 -0.47 -22.93
CA HIS A 342 4.42 0.23 -21.92
C HIS A 342 3.64 0.27 -20.62
N ILE A 343 3.74 -0.83 -19.88
CA ILE A 343 3.00 -1.03 -18.64
C ILE A 343 3.91 -0.64 -17.48
N VAL A 344 3.34 0.07 -16.51
CA VAL A 344 3.92 0.41 -15.21
C VAL A 344 2.98 -0.13 -14.14
N LEU A 345 3.55 -0.63 -13.04
CA LEU A 345 2.79 -1.22 -11.95
C LEU A 345 3.20 -0.59 -10.63
N LEU A 346 2.22 -0.05 -9.90
CA LEU A 346 2.39 0.43 -8.55
C LEU A 346 1.44 -0.34 -7.61
N GLY A 347 2.00 -1.20 -6.78
CA GLY A 347 1.26 -1.94 -5.75
C GLY A 347 1.41 -1.32 -4.37
N HIS A 348 0.42 -1.49 -3.49
CA HIS A 348 0.53 -1.23 -2.06
C HIS A 348 0.28 -2.53 -1.28
N ILE A 349 1.11 -2.82 -0.30
CA ILE A 349 0.97 -4.02 0.54
C ILE A 349 1.47 -3.77 1.96
N THR A 350 1.09 -4.63 2.90
CA THR A 350 1.73 -4.71 4.21
C THR A 350 2.85 -5.76 4.24
N VAL A 351 3.75 -5.67 5.22
CA VAL A 351 4.79 -6.70 5.41
C VAL A 351 4.19 -8.07 5.67
N GLU A 352 3.14 -8.12 6.49
CA GLU A 352 2.46 -9.34 6.88
C GLU A 352 1.80 -10.01 5.68
N GLU A 353 1.06 -9.25 4.87
CA GLU A 353 0.47 -9.76 3.63
C GLU A 353 1.53 -10.16 2.62
N LEU A 354 2.60 -9.38 2.46
CA LEU A 354 3.67 -9.72 1.52
C LEU A 354 4.32 -11.06 1.88
N ARG A 355 4.64 -11.26 3.16
CA ARG A 355 5.21 -12.52 3.66
C ARG A 355 4.27 -13.70 3.48
N LYS A 356 2.97 -13.47 3.59
CA LYS A 356 1.94 -14.51 3.49
C LYS A 356 1.64 -14.90 2.04
N GLU A 357 1.55 -13.92 1.16
CA GLU A 357 0.99 -14.10 -0.19
C GLU A 357 2.06 -14.22 -1.29
N LEU A 358 3.29 -13.75 -1.07
CA LEU A 358 4.39 -13.98 -2.02
C LEU A 358 4.98 -15.38 -1.83
N LEU A 359 4.44 -16.34 -2.58
CA LEU A 359 4.87 -17.73 -2.54
C LEU A 359 6.27 -17.93 -3.15
N GLU A 360 6.99 -18.96 -2.69
CA GLU A 360 8.34 -19.31 -3.17
C GLU A 360 8.39 -19.53 -4.69
N VAL A 361 7.30 -20.03 -5.30
CA VAL A 361 7.21 -20.22 -6.75
C VAL A 361 7.35 -18.90 -7.53
N GLU A 362 6.77 -17.81 -7.02
CA GLU A 362 6.85 -16.47 -7.64
C GLU A 362 8.21 -15.79 -7.39
N VAL A 363 8.90 -16.20 -6.34
CA VAL A 363 10.29 -15.81 -6.12
C VAL A 363 11.20 -16.57 -7.10
N ALA A 364 11.00 -17.88 -7.24
CA ALA A 364 11.82 -18.75 -8.08
C ALA A 364 11.65 -18.47 -9.58
N ASN A 365 10.44 -18.11 -10.04
CA ASN A 365 10.16 -17.81 -11.45
C ASN A 365 10.58 -16.38 -11.88
N GLY A 366 11.10 -15.59 -10.93
CA GLY A 366 11.58 -14.23 -11.14
C GLY A 366 10.50 -13.15 -11.20
N PHE A 367 9.25 -13.43 -10.84
CA PHE A 367 8.20 -12.42 -10.72
C PHE A 367 8.60 -11.38 -9.66
N GLY A 368 8.96 -11.85 -8.45
CA GLY A 368 9.37 -10.96 -7.36
C GLY A 368 10.61 -10.10 -7.68
N ASN A 369 11.49 -10.57 -8.57
CA ASN A 369 12.71 -9.87 -8.98
C ASN A 369 12.46 -8.67 -9.91
N ARG A 370 11.29 -8.62 -10.56
CA ARG A 370 10.90 -7.51 -11.45
C ARG A 370 10.19 -6.39 -10.69
N ILE A 371 9.83 -6.63 -9.43
CA ILE A 371 9.18 -5.65 -8.57
C ILE A 371 10.22 -5.01 -7.65
N LEU A 372 10.30 -3.69 -7.69
CA LEU A 372 11.01 -2.89 -6.71
C LEU A 372 10.17 -2.82 -5.42
N TRP A 373 10.60 -3.55 -4.40
CA TRP A 373 9.97 -3.54 -3.07
C TRP A 373 10.47 -2.34 -2.26
N VAL A 374 9.61 -1.37 -2.00
CA VAL A 374 9.96 -0.11 -1.33
C VAL A 374 9.36 -0.10 0.07
N ALA A 375 10.20 -0.16 1.09
CA ALA A 375 9.76 -0.03 2.47
C ALA A 375 9.36 1.42 2.77
N VAL A 376 8.12 1.63 3.20
CA VAL A 376 7.57 2.96 3.51
C VAL A 376 6.89 3.01 4.88
N GLN A 377 6.91 4.17 5.52
CA GLN A 377 6.23 4.44 6.79
C GLN A 377 5.52 5.79 6.75
N ARG A 378 4.44 5.92 7.53
CA ARG A 378 3.73 7.20 7.63
C ARG A 378 4.70 8.28 8.10
N SER A 379 4.76 9.40 7.38
CA SER A 379 5.74 10.47 7.65
C SER A 379 5.30 11.38 8.80
N GLN A 380 4.01 11.71 8.85
CA GLN A 380 3.44 12.64 9.81
C GLN A 380 1.94 12.38 10.07
N PHE A 381 1.38 13.13 11.02
CA PHE A 381 -0.04 13.15 11.32
C PHE A 381 -0.60 14.53 10.97
N LEU A 382 -1.52 14.58 10.00
CA LEU A 382 -2.23 15.78 9.59
C LEU A 382 -3.71 15.61 9.95
N PRO A 383 -4.23 16.32 10.98
CA PRO A 383 -5.63 16.21 11.36
C PRO A 383 -6.57 16.63 10.23
N GLU A 384 -6.21 17.70 9.52
CA GLU A 384 -6.94 18.27 8.40
C GLU A 384 -5.92 18.87 7.42
N PRO A 385 -5.41 18.07 6.46
CA PRO A 385 -4.46 18.57 5.47
C PRO A 385 -5.16 19.55 4.52
N GLU A 386 -4.53 20.68 4.24
CA GLU A 386 -4.99 21.59 3.19
C GLU A 386 -4.91 20.90 1.82
N PRO A 387 -5.84 21.18 0.89
CA PRO A 387 -5.79 20.65 -0.47
C PRO A 387 -4.44 20.96 -1.15
N PHE A 388 -3.91 19.98 -1.89
CA PHE A 388 -2.69 20.16 -2.66
C PHE A 388 -3.00 20.86 -3.98
N GLU A 389 -3.20 22.18 -3.93
CA GLU A 389 -3.62 23.01 -5.07
C GLU A 389 -3.00 24.42 -5.05
N GLY A 390 -3.25 25.21 -6.09
CA GLY A 390 -2.81 26.60 -6.20
C GLY A 390 -1.61 26.81 -7.15
N GLU A 391 -1.08 28.04 -7.18
CA GLU A 391 -0.09 28.47 -8.17
C GLU A 391 1.20 27.63 -8.17
N HIS A 392 1.66 27.20 -6.99
CA HIS A 392 2.86 26.37 -6.86
C HIS A 392 2.66 24.97 -7.45
N VAL A 393 1.46 24.39 -7.32
CA VAL A 393 1.09 23.13 -7.98
C VAL A 393 0.98 23.33 -9.49
N GLN A 394 0.39 24.44 -9.94
CA GLN A 394 0.29 24.73 -11.37
C GLN A 394 1.66 24.90 -12.03
N ALA A 395 2.64 25.49 -11.33
CA ALA A 395 4.02 25.56 -11.81
C ALA A 395 4.63 24.16 -11.99
N LEU A 396 4.38 23.23 -11.07
CA LEU A 396 4.80 21.83 -11.19
C LEU A 396 4.10 21.10 -12.33
N VAL A 397 2.80 21.36 -12.55
CA VAL A 397 2.02 20.81 -13.66
C VAL A 397 2.63 21.22 -15.01
N ASN A 398 2.91 22.52 -15.18
CA ASN A 398 3.48 23.03 -16.43
C ASN A 398 4.88 22.45 -16.68
N GLU A 399 5.74 22.46 -15.65
CA GLU A 399 7.08 21.87 -15.75
C GLU A 399 7.03 20.36 -16.03
N LEU A 400 6.07 19.64 -15.46
CA LEU A 400 5.85 18.21 -15.71
C LEU A 400 5.51 17.95 -17.17
N SER A 401 4.56 18.70 -17.75
CA SER A 401 4.17 18.55 -19.15
C SER A 401 5.36 18.78 -20.08
N GLU A 402 6.08 19.90 -19.93
CA GLU A 402 7.27 20.22 -20.73
C GLU A 402 8.35 19.14 -20.59
N THR A 403 8.62 18.70 -19.36
CA THR A 403 9.64 17.69 -19.08
C THR A 403 9.27 16.33 -19.68
N VAL A 404 7.99 15.94 -19.68
CA VAL A 404 7.55 14.68 -20.28
C VAL A 404 7.68 14.73 -21.79
N ASP A 405 7.32 15.84 -22.43
CA ASP A 405 7.46 16.03 -23.87
C ASP A 405 8.94 15.92 -24.29
N ASP A 406 9.82 16.68 -23.63
CA ASP A 406 11.27 16.62 -23.86
C ASP A 406 11.84 15.21 -23.63
N ALA A 407 11.46 14.57 -22.53
CA ALA A 407 11.94 13.24 -22.18
C ALA A 407 11.44 12.16 -23.15
N SER A 408 10.25 12.33 -23.74
CA SER A 408 9.68 11.38 -24.69
C SER A 408 10.46 11.36 -26.02
N ALA A 409 11.12 12.47 -26.37
CA ALA A 409 11.99 12.56 -27.53
C ALA A 409 13.36 11.88 -27.30
N ILE A 410 13.72 11.56 -26.05
CA ILE A 410 14.99 10.91 -25.74
C ILE A 410 14.95 9.45 -26.18
N GLY A 411 15.92 9.04 -27.01
CA GLY A 411 16.13 7.63 -27.38
C GLY A 411 17.08 6.89 -26.43
N LEU A 412 18.27 6.54 -26.94
CA LEU A 412 19.28 5.84 -26.15
C LEU A 412 19.89 6.78 -25.10
N MET A 413 19.66 6.46 -23.83
CA MET A 413 20.26 7.15 -22.70
C MET A 413 21.66 6.58 -22.43
N TRP A 414 22.68 7.36 -22.75
CA TRP A 414 24.06 7.23 -22.29
C TRP A 414 24.26 7.73 -20.84
N ALA A 415 25.07 7.00 -20.07
CA ALA A 415 25.54 7.49 -18.78
C ALA A 415 26.76 8.38 -19.02
N ARG A 416 26.59 9.71 -18.92
CA ARG A 416 27.75 10.62 -18.88
C ARG A 416 28.55 10.31 -17.61
N ARG A 417 29.89 10.25 -17.69
CA ARG A 417 30.75 10.05 -16.51
C ARG A 417 30.44 11.13 -15.46
N GLY A 418 30.20 10.72 -14.21
CA GLY A 418 29.77 11.60 -13.12
C GLY A 418 28.27 11.89 -13.03
N SER A 419 27.45 11.39 -13.97
CA SER A 419 25.98 11.46 -13.84
C SER A 419 25.47 10.56 -12.72
N PRO A 420 24.28 10.83 -12.14
CA PRO A 420 23.63 9.93 -11.19
C PRO A 420 23.53 8.48 -11.70
N ARG A 421 23.30 8.30 -13.00
CA ARG A 421 23.31 6.98 -13.64
C ARG A 421 24.68 6.31 -13.63
N ALA A 422 25.75 7.05 -13.93
CA ALA A 422 27.11 6.51 -13.87
C ALA A 422 27.49 6.10 -12.44
N LEU A 423 27.10 6.90 -11.45
CA LEU A 423 27.30 6.59 -10.03
C LEU A 423 26.46 5.38 -9.60
N ALA A 424 25.20 5.28 -10.04
CA ALA A 424 24.35 4.13 -9.77
C ALA A 424 24.89 2.85 -10.41
N LEU A 425 25.43 2.93 -11.64
CA LEU A 425 26.08 1.80 -12.31
C LEU A 425 27.36 1.37 -11.58
N ASP A 426 28.16 2.32 -11.10
CA ASP A 426 29.36 2.04 -10.32
C ASP A 426 29.00 1.38 -8.98
N LEU A 427 28.03 1.93 -8.26
CA LEU A 427 27.50 1.34 -7.02
C LEU A 427 26.97 -0.08 -7.26
N TRP A 428 26.23 -0.27 -8.36
CA TRP A 428 25.70 -1.56 -8.76
C TRP A 428 26.82 -2.56 -9.01
N GLY A 429 27.77 -2.22 -9.88
CA GLY A 429 28.86 -3.10 -10.28
C GLY A 429 29.82 -3.42 -9.14
N SER A 430 30.17 -2.43 -8.32
CA SER A 430 31.20 -2.56 -7.29
C SER A 430 30.69 -3.13 -5.97
N ARG A 431 29.46 -2.77 -5.53
CA ARG A 431 28.97 -3.10 -4.19
C ARG A 431 27.78 -4.06 -4.16
N LEU A 432 26.81 -3.89 -5.06
CA LEU A 432 25.52 -4.58 -4.95
C LEU A 432 25.49 -5.89 -5.74
N ARG A 433 25.96 -5.89 -6.99
CA ARG A 433 25.98 -7.07 -7.86
C ARG A 433 26.76 -8.25 -7.26
N PRO A 434 27.95 -8.08 -6.64
CA PRO A 434 28.67 -9.19 -6.02
C PRO A 434 27.90 -9.83 -4.86
N ARG A 435 27.24 -9.00 -4.04
CA ARG A 435 26.41 -9.46 -2.91
C ARG A 435 25.14 -10.17 -3.37
N TRP A 436 24.58 -9.74 -4.50
CA TRP A 436 23.35 -10.35 -5.04
C TRP A 436 23.60 -11.66 -5.80
N ALA A 437 24.75 -11.79 -6.47
CA ALA A 437 25.12 -12.97 -7.23
C ALA A 437 25.53 -14.19 -6.36
N GLY A 438 25.21 -14.19 -5.07
CA GLY A 438 25.54 -15.29 -4.15
C GLY A 438 27.02 -15.36 -3.74
N GLY A 439 27.81 -14.32 -4.01
CA GLY A 439 29.15 -14.18 -3.47
C GLY A 439 29.07 -13.97 -1.95
N GLY A 440 29.26 -15.06 -1.19
CA GLY A 440 29.35 -15.03 0.26
C GLY A 440 30.29 -13.90 0.73
N ALA A 441 29.95 -13.32 1.87
CA ALA A 441 30.69 -12.24 2.52
C ALA A 441 32.21 -12.42 2.40
N ALA A 442 32.81 -11.75 1.40
CA ALA A 442 34.23 -11.48 1.44
C ALA A 442 34.40 -10.51 2.62
N ARG A 443 34.94 -11.04 3.72
CA ARG A 443 35.40 -10.29 4.88
C ARG A 443 36.12 -9.05 4.39
N GLU A 444 35.71 -7.90 4.91
CA GLU A 444 36.50 -6.67 4.85
C GLU A 444 37.91 -7.00 5.37
N SER A 445 38.82 -7.15 4.43
CA SER A 445 40.26 -7.12 4.67
C SER A 445 40.78 -6.04 3.75
N GLY A 446 41.35 -5.00 4.37
CA GLY A 446 41.90 -3.87 3.67
C GLY A 446 42.95 -4.29 2.63
N GLY A 447 42.98 -3.58 1.52
CA GLY A 447 43.97 -3.78 0.47
C GLY A 447 43.66 -2.89 -0.73
N GLU A 448 44.48 -1.86 -0.90
CA GLU A 448 44.53 -1.01 -2.09
C GLU A 448 44.72 -1.79 -3.40
N ARG A 449 44.36 -1.12 -4.51
CA ARG A 449 44.60 -1.42 -5.94
C ARG A 449 43.55 -2.35 -6.59
N LEU A 450 43.03 -2.07 -7.78
CA LEU A 450 43.68 -1.52 -8.97
C LEU A 450 42.91 -0.36 -9.63
N ALA A 451 43.68 0.69 -9.92
CA ALA A 451 43.43 1.60 -11.03
C ALA A 451 43.80 0.91 -12.37
N SER A 452 43.25 1.47 -13.44
CA SER A 452 43.60 1.31 -14.87
C SER A 452 43.01 0.10 -15.63
N GLN A 453 41.95 0.38 -16.38
CA GLN A 453 41.88 -0.09 -17.76
C GLN A 453 41.76 1.14 -18.69
N PRO A 454 42.56 1.22 -19.76
CA PRO A 454 42.57 2.37 -20.65
C PRO A 454 41.31 2.41 -21.54
N PRO A 455 40.94 3.57 -22.08
CA PRO A 455 39.83 3.66 -23.02
C PRO A 455 40.22 2.95 -24.32
N LEU A 456 39.47 1.93 -24.70
CA LEU A 456 39.50 1.40 -26.07
C LEU A 456 39.00 2.49 -27.01
N ARG A 457 39.93 3.05 -27.79
CA ARG A 457 39.65 3.91 -28.94
C ARG A 457 39.22 3.07 -30.15
N ALA A 458 38.27 3.67 -30.89
CA ALA A 458 37.93 3.49 -32.30
C ALA A 458 37.26 2.16 -32.68
N ALA A 459 36.27 2.11 -33.57
CA ALA A 459 36.09 2.86 -34.82
C ALA A 459 34.67 3.39 -35.06
#